data_AF-A0A2E1FTG2-F1
#
_entry.id   AF-A0A2E1FTG2-F1
#
_cell.length_a   1.000
_cell.length_b   1.000
_cell.length_c   1.000
_cell.angle_alpha   90.00
_cell.angle_beta   90.00
_cell.angle_gamma   90.00
#
_symmetry.space_group_name_H-M   'P 1'
#
loop_
_entity.id
_entity.type
_entity.pdbx_description
1 polymer ?
#
loop_
_entity_poly.entity_id
_entity_poly.type
_entity_poly.pdbx_seq_one_letter_code
_entity_poly.pdbx_strand_id
1 'polypeptide(L)'
;MLLLFLTKKFNISEEEKIQTINLLCKYFIRRNITDIPSTRNLTNYFMEMIKELSNWESFSLDILKELVIEIGRPANDEYFLEKLKGDLYEENIGATRFVLSMIEIHKTETNERYIDFYQRDKKKFIWTVEHIFPQGERIPIHWIDMIADGDKLVANDIRKQYVHKLGNLTLTGYNATLSNRSFNEKQNKTKDGKFIGFKNGLFLNEELKDKDRWTKENIIQRTNTLADLAVEIFKF
;
A
#
# COMPACT_ATOMS: atom_id res chain seq x y z
N MET A 1 -6.36 -21.26 8.37
CA MET A 1 -6.02 -22.58 8.92
C MET A 1 -4.99 -22.46 10.05
N LEU A 2 -3.84 -21.81 9.85
CA LEU A 2 -2.80 -21.66 10.88
C LEU A 2 -3.29 -20.97 12.17
N LEU A 3 -3.89 -19.78 12.08
CA LEU A 3 -4.41 -19.07 13.25
C LEU A 3 -5.44 -19.91 14.02
N LEU A 4 -6.33 -20.60 13.31
CA LEU A 4 -7.30 -21.52 13.92
C LEU A 4 -6.60 -22.65 14.68
N PHE A 5 -5.57 -23.25 14.09
CA PHE A 5 -4.76 -24.27 14.75
C PHE A 5 -4.09 -23.74 16.02
N LEU A 6 -3.43 -22.58 15.93
CA LEU A 6 -2.76 -21.94 17.07
C LEU A 6 -3.74 -21.68 18.22
N THR A 7 -4.91 -21.08 17.93
CA THR A 7 -5.95 -20.80 18.94
C THR A 7 -6.57 -22.05 19.58
N LYS A 8 -6.51 -23.19 18.89
CA LYS A 8 -7.04 -24.46 19.39
C LYS A 8 -6.02 -25.26 20.19
N LYS A 9 -4.75 -25.19 19.79
CA LYS A 9 -3.66 -25.93 20.42
C LYS A 9 -3.10 -25.22 21.65
N PHE A 10 -2.95 -23.90 21.57
CA PHE A 10 -2.30 -23.10 22.60
C PHE A 10 -3.29 -22.11 23.22
N ASN A 11 -3.09 -21.80 24.50
CA ASN A 11 -3.83 -20.75 25.19
C ASN A 11 -3.18 -19.38 24.92
N ILE A 12 -3.38 -18.84 23.73
CA ILE A 12 -2.83 -17.53 23.32
C ILE A 12 -3.72 -16.37 23.78
N SER A 13 -3.09 -15.33 24.29
CA SER A 13 -3.70 -14.05 24.66
C SER A 13 -4.23 -13.29 23.43
N GLU A 14 -5.07 -12.27 23.65
CA GLU A 14 -5.54 -11.40 22.57
C GLU A 14 -4.39 -10.64 21.89
N GLU A 15 -3.40 -10.20 22.66
CA GLU A 15 -2.21 -9.53 22.12
C GLU A 15 -1.42 -10.47 21.19
N GLU A 16 -1.18 -11.71 21.60
CA GLU A 16 -0.49 -12.70 20.76
C GLU A 16 -1.29 -13.04 19.48
N LYS A 17 -2.62 -13.04 19.54
CA LYS A 17 -3.47 -13.19 18.35
C LYS A 17 -3.28 -12.02 17.38
N ILE A 18 -3.29 -10.78 17.89
CA ILE A 18 -3.09 -9.58 17.08
C ILE A 18 -1.70 -9.62 16.43
N GLN A 19 -0.66 -9.93 17.20
CA GLN A 19 0.71 -10.04 16.69
C GLN A 19 0.86 -11.16 15.64
N THR A 20 0.19 -12.30 15.85
CA THR A 20 0.14 -13.39 14.87
C THR A 20 -0.56 -12.96 13.58
N ILE A 21 -1.70 -12.27 13.67
CA ILE A 21 -2.42 -11.73 12.50
C ILE A 21 -1.52 -10.74 11.75
N ASN A 22 -0.84 -9.84 12.46
CA ASN A 22 0.08 -8.88 11.87
C ASN A 22 1.23 -9.58 11.14
N LEU A 23 1.85 -10.59 11.74
CA LEU A 23 2.88 -11.41 11.10
C LEU A 23 2.37 -12.05 9.80
N LEU A 24 1.17 -12.62 9.82
CA LEU A 24 0.56 -13.23 8.64
C LEU A 24 0.20 -12.20 7.57
N CYS A 25 -0.30 -11.02 7.96
CA CYS A 25 -0.55 -9.93 7.03
C CYS A 25 0.74 -9.48 6.34
N LYS A 26 1.85 -9.32 7.09
CA LYS A 26 3.17 -9.02 6.51
C LYS A 26 3.58 -10.07 5.48
N TYR A 27 3.46 -11.36 5.83
CA TYR A 27 3.77 -12.46 4.94
C TYR A 27 2.93 -12.44 3.66
N PHE A 28 1.61 -12.35 3.78
CA PHE A 28 0.72 -12.42 2.62
C PHE A 28 0.84 -11.21 1.70
N ILE A 29 1.02 -10.00 2.25
CA ILE A 29 1.24 -8.81 1.41
C ILE A 29 2.56 -8.92 0.66
N ARG A 30 3.65 -9.30 1.35
CA ARG A 30 4.93 -9.49 0.68
C ARG A 30 4.83 -10.54 -0.42
N ARG A 31 4.27 -11.71 -0.12
CA ARG A 31 4.06 -12.78 -1.10
C ARG A 31 3.15 -12.35 -2.26
N ASN A 32 2.13 -11.55 -2.00
CA ASN A 32 1.19 -11.11 -3.03
C ASN A 32 1.81 -10.09 -3.99
N ILE A 33 2.78 -9.29 -3.52
CA ILE A 33 3.52 -8.32 -4.31
C ILE A 33 4.70 -8.97 -5.06
N THR A 34 5.35 -9.97 -4.45
CA THR A 34 6.54 -10.61 -5.04
C THR A 34 6.24 -11.90 -5.80
N ASP A 35 5.04 -12.46 -5.64
CA ASP A 35 4.68 -13.82 -6.05
C ASP A 35 5.58 -14.91 -5.45
N ILE A 36 6.33 -14.60 -4.38
CA ILE A 36 7.27 -15.51 -3.71
C ILE A 36 6.80 -15.80 -2.28
N PRO A 37 6.52 -17.07 -1.95
CA PRO A 37 6.51 -18.23 -2.86
C PRO A 37 5.26 -18.27 -3.76
N SER A 38 5.31 -19.08 -4.82
CA SER A 38 4.17 -19.25 -5.73
C SER A 38 2.92 -19.78 -5.00
N THR A 39 1.72 -19.41 -5.48
CA THR A 39 0.44 -19.72 -4.82
C THR A 39 0.25 -21.23 -4.65
N ARG A 40 0.79 -22.02 -5.58
CA ARG A 40 0.71 -23.49 -5.58
C ARG A 40 1.39 -24.12 -4.37
N ASN A 41 2.45 -23.48 -3.85
CA ASN A 41 3.22 -24.00 -2.72
C ASN A 41 2.65 -23.59 -1.37
N LEU A 42 1.81 -22.55 -1.31
CA LEU A 42 1.31 -21.99 -0.05
C LEU A 42 0.63 -23.04 0.83
N THR A 43 -0.29 -23.83 0.27
CA THR A 43 -1.00 -24.85 1.05
C THR A 43 -0.02 -25.85 1.68
N ASN A 44 0.99 -26.29 0.93
CA ASN A 44 1.98 -27.24 1.40
C ASN A 44 2.83 -26.65 2.53
N TYR A 45 3.31 -25.42 2.37
CA TYR A 45 4.10 -24.74 3.41
C TYR A 45 3.30 -24.53 4.69
N PHE A 46 2.02 -24.15 4.59
CA PHE A 46 1.17 -24.01 5.77
C PHE A 46 0.83 -25.34 6.43
N MET A 47 0.71 -26.44 5.67
CA MET A 47 0.58 -27.79 6.26
C MET A 47 1.86 -28.21 6.99
N GLU A 48 3.03 -27.93 6.42
CA GLU A 48 4.33 -28.20 7.03
C GLU A 48 4.53 -27.38 8.32
N MET A 49 4.21 -26.08 8.30
CA MET A 49 4.21 -25.24 9.51
C MET A 49 3.30 -25.82 10.60
N ILE A 50 2.08 -26.26 10.25
CA ILE A 50 1.16 -26.86 11.22
C ILE A 50 1.72 -28.17 11.79
N LYS A 51 2.37 -28.99 10.95
CA LYS A 51 3.02 -30.23 11.39
C LYS A 51 4.12 -29.93 12.40
N GLU A 52 4.98 -28.95 12.14
CA GLU A 52 6.02 -28.56 13.09
C GLU A 52 5.44 -27.97 14.38
N LEU A 53 4.47 -27.07 14.27
CA LEU A 53 3.78 -26.50 15.43
C LEU A 53 3.04 -27.57 16.25
N SER A 54 2.67 -28.71 15.67
CA SER A 54 2.05 -29.82 16.38
C SER A 54 2.99 -30.53 17.36
N ASN A 55 4.31 -30.34 17.22
CA ASN A 55 5.31 -30.87 18.14
C ASN A 55 5.66 -29.92 19.28
N TRP A 56 5.24 -28.64 19.22
CA TRP A 56 5.58 -27.66 20.26
C TRP A 56 4.73 -27.84 21.52
N GLU A 57 5.35 -27.72 22.68
CA GLU A 57 4.67 -27.80 23.99
C GLU A 57 4.02 -26.46 24.39
N SER A 58 4.63 -25.34 24.00
CA SER A 58 4.17 -23.99 24.31
C SER A 58 4.25 -23.08 23.08
N PHE A 59 3.47 -21.99 23.10
CA PHE A 59 3.48 -21.00 22.04
C PHE A 59 4.60 -19.97 22.26
N SER A 60 5.29 -19.62 21.18
CA SER A 60 6.21 -18.49 21.14
C SER A 60 6.06 -17.78 19.81
N LEU A 61 5.81 -16.46 19.86
CA LEU A 61 5.69 -15.65 18.66
C LEU A 61 7.02 -15.55 17.90
N ASP A 62 8.14 -15.47 18.60
CA ASP A 62 9.47 -15.36 18.00
C ASP A 62 9.81 -16.62 17.20
N ILE A 63 9.53 -17.80 17.77
CA ILE A 63 9.74 -19.07 17.06
C ILE A 63 8.75 -19.19 15.90
N LEU A 64 7.50 -18.73 16.04
CA LEU A 64 6.53 -18.72 14.94
C LEU A 64 7.02 -17.86 13.78
N LYS A 65 7.61 -16.70 14.09
CA LYS A 65 8.20 -15.81 13.11
C LYS A 65 9.35 -16.49 12.37
N GLU A 66 10.26 -17.15 13.07
CA GLU A 66 11.35 -17.94 12.46
C GLU A 66 10.79 -19.03 11.53
N LEU A 67 9.77 -19.77 11.99
CA LEU A 67 9.11 -20.82 11.21
C LEU A 67 8.47 -20.28 9.91
N VAL A 68 7.82 -19.11 9.98
CA VAL A 68 7.22 -18.45 8.80
C VAL A 68 8.30 -18.03 7.80
N ILE A 69 9.48 -17.61 8.27
CA ILE A 69 10.61 -17.26 7.40
C ILE A 69 11.19 -18.54 6.76
N GLU A 70 11.46 -19.58 7.57
CA GLU A 70 12.12 -20.81 7.15
C GLU A 70 11.27 -21.64 6.18
N ILE A 71 10.01 -21.91 6.54
CA ILE A 71 9.11 -22.75 5.75
C ILE A 71 8.34 -21.89 4.74
N GLY A 72 7.83 -20.74 5.17
CA GLY A 72 7.05 -19.86 4.31
C GLY A 72 7.87 -19.19 3.22
N ARG A 73 9.19 -19.06 3.39
CA ARG A 73 10.17 -18.55 2.41
C ARG A 73 9.71 -17.27 1.71
N PRO A 74 9.34 -16.21 2.45
CA PRO A 74 8.99 -14.94 1.85
C PRO A 74 10.19 -14.35 1.09
N ALA A 75 9.92 -13.49 0.10
CA ALA A 75 10.98 -12.74 -0.57
C ALA A 75 11.82 -11.90 0.41
N ASN A 76 13.09 -11.67 0.05
CA ASN A 76 13.96 -10.77 0.79
C ASN A 76 13.51 -9.29 0.64
N ASP A 77 14.05 -8.42 1.49
CA ASP A 77 13.70 -6.99 1.50
C ASP A 77 14.05 -6.29 0.17
N GLU A 78 15.16 -6.68 -0.46
CA GLU A 78 15.64 -6.09 -1.73
C GLU A 78 14.67 -6.35 -2.89
N TYR A 79 14.24 -7.59 -3.07
CA TYR A 79 13.28 -7.94 -4.13
C TYR A 79 11.89 -7.37 -3.85
N PHE A 80 11.49 -7.33 -2.57
CA PHE A 80 10.24 -6.68 -2.19
C PHE A 80 10.28 -5.17 -2.50
N LEU A 81 11.39 -4.50 -2.22
CA LEU A 81 11.61 -3.10 -2.55
C LEU A 81 11.55 -2.85 -4.06
N GLU A 82 12.21 -3.69 -4.86
CA GLU A 82 12.17 -3.62 -6.32
C GLU A 82 10.73 -3.66 -6.84
N LYS A 83 9.92 -4.60 -6.34
CA LYS A 83 8.50 -4.74 -6.72
C LYS A 83 7.65 -3.56 -6.29
N LEU A 84 7.89 -3.00 -5.11
CA LEU A 84 7.20 -1.79 -4.64
C LEU A 84 7.51 -0.56 -5.51
N LYS A 85 8.71 -0.49 -6.11
CA LYS A 85 9.12 0.57 -7.05
C LYS A 85 8.64 0.32 -8.49
N GLY A 86 8.11 -0.88 -8.78
CA GLY A 86 7.48 -1.25 -10.04
C GLY A 86 6.10 -0.62 -10.25
N ASP A 87 5.37 -1.12 -11.24
CA ASP A 87 4.01 -0.67 -11.58
C ASP A 87 2.95 -1.38 -10.72
N LEU A 88 3.09 -1.23 -9.40
CA LEU A 88 2.34 -1.96 -8.39
C LEU A 88 0.82 -1.85 -8.58
N TYR A 89 0.31 -0.69 -9.00
CA TYR A 89 -1.12 -0.49 -9.19
C TYR A 89 -1.68 -1.27 -10.37
N GLU A 90 -0.93 -1.34 -11.47
CA GLU A 90 -1.33 -2.09 -12.67
C GLU A 90 -1.33 -3.59 -12.37
N GLU A 91 -0.30 -4.08 -11.68
CA GLU A 91 -0.20 -5.48 -11.30
C GLU A 91 -1.24 -5.86 -10.23
N ASN A 92 -1.45 -5.00 -9.24
CA ASN A 92 -2.27 -5.33 -8.08
C ASN A 92 -2.84 -4.09 -7.34
N ILE A 93 -4.02 -3.67 -7.78
CA ILE A 93 -4.80 -2.57 -7.16
C ILE A 93 -5.07 -2.83 -5.67
N GLY A 94 -5.35 -4.09 -5.30
CA GLY A 94 -5.68 -4.47 -3.93
C GLY A 94 -4.50 -4.29 -2.98
N ALA A 95 -3.33 -4.82 -3.36
CA ALA A 95 -2.09 -4.67 -2.61
C ALA A 95 -1.66 -3.19 -2.54
N THR A 96 -1.77 -2.46 -3.65
CA THR A 96 -1.44 -1.03 -3.67
C THR A 96 -2.25 -0.24 -2.66
N ARG A 97 -3.58 -0.44 -2.64
CA ARG A 97 -4.45 0.23 -1.67
C ARG A 97 -4.09 -0.17 -0.24
N PHE A 98 -3.81 -1.46 -0.01
CA PHE A 98 -3.41 -1.96 1.31
C PHE A 98 -2.11 -1.29 1.78
N VAL A 99 -1.07 -1.25 0.95
CA VAL A 99 0.22 -0.62 1.26
C VAL A 99 0.03 0.86 1.61
N LEU A 100 -0.70 1.62 0.79
CA LEU A 100 -0.98 3.03 1.06
C LEU A 100 -1.73 3.21 2.39
N SER A 101 -2.73 2.36 2.66
CA SER A 101 -3.50 2.42 3.91
C SER A 101 -2.62 2.15 5.12
N MET A 102 -1.73 1.15 5.03
CA MET A 102 -0.81 0.83 6.13
C MET A 102 0.24 1.90 6.36
N ILE A 103 0.75 2.57 5.32
CA ILE A 103 1.66 3.72 5.48
C ILE A 103 0.97 4.84 6.25
N GLU A 104 -0.27 5.19 5.86
CA GLU A 104 -1.04 6.24 6.51
C GLU A 104 -1.34 5.90 7.98
N ILE A 105 -1.82 4.69 8.24
CA ILE A 105 -2.09 4.17 9.59
C ILE A 105 -0.81 4.20 10.42
N HIS A 106 0.28 3.60 9.95
CA HIS A 106 1.54 3.51 10.68
C HIS A 106 2.14 4.88 11.06
N LYS A 107 1.88 5.93 10.27
CA LYS A 107 2.39 7.29 10.54
C LYS A 107 1.45 8.19 11.32
N THR A 108 0.15 7.88 11.39
CA THR A 108 -0.85 8.82 11.94
C THR A 108 -1.80 8.23 12.97
N GLU A 109 -1.87 6.90 13.09
CA GLU A 109 -2.76 6.25 14.04
C GLU A 109 -2.36 6.58 15.47
N THR A 110 -3.33 7.06 16.21
CA THR A 110 -3.26 7.35 17.64
C THR A 110 -4.61 7.00 18.26
N ASN A 111 -4.70 6.98 19.59
CA ASN A 111 -5.99 6.75 20.27
C ASN A 111 -7.03 7.83 19.89
N GLU A 112 -6.57 9.02 19.49
CA GLU A 112 -7.38 10.18 19.12
C GLU A 112 -7.72 10.23 17.62
N ARG A 113 -6.93 9.56 16.76
CA ARG A 113 -7.06 9.61 15.31
C ARG A 113 -7.00 8.22 14.70
N TYR A 114 -8.16 7.71 14.31
CA TYR A 114 -8.32 6.47 13.56
C TYR A 114 -9.16 6.71 12.29
N ILE A 115 -8.71 6.15 11.15
CA ILE A 115 -9.41 6.23 9.87
C ILE A 115 -9.64 4.81 9.35
N ASP A 116 -10.91 4.42 9.17
CA ASP A 116 -11.25 3.15 8.55
C ASP A 116 -11.17 3.23 7.02
N PHE A 117 -10.00 2.90 6.47
CA PHE A 117 -9.78 2.80 5.02
C PHE A 117 -10.53 1.65 4.34
N TYR A 118 -11.17 0.77 5.11
CA TYR A 118 -11.92 -0.38 4.61
C TYR A 118 -13.44 -0.17 4.71
N GLN A 119 -13.88 1.00 5.19
CA GLN A 119 -15.27 1.39 5.18
C GLN A 119 -15.85 1.32 3.76
N ARG A 120 -17.06 0.77 3.65
CA ARG A 120 -17.75 0.56 2.38
C ARG A 120 -19.09 1.26 2.35
N ASP A 121 -19.41 1.83 1.20
CA ASP A 121 -20.78 2.13 0.79
C ASP A 121 -21.24 1.04 -0.19
N LYS A 122 -22.24 0.26 0.22
CA LYS A 122 -22.68 -0.97 -0.47
C LYS A 122 -21.50 -1.91 -0.69
N LYS A 123 -21.09 -2.11 -1.94
CA LYS A 123 -19.99 -3.00 -2.34
C LYS A 123 -18.68 -2.25 -2.64
N LYS A 124 -18.68 -0.92 -2.59
CA LYS A 124 -17.52 -0.08 -2.97
C LYS A 124 -16.83 0.47 -1.73
N PHE A 125 -15.50 0.53 -1.76
CA PHE A 125 -14.75 1.25 -0.73
C PHE A 125 -15.04 2.75 -0.85
N ILE A 126 -15.20 3.41 0.30
CA ILE A 126 -15.29 4.87 0.35
C ILE A 126 -13.92 5.46 -0.01
N TRP A 127 -12.86 4.97 0.63
CA TRP A 127 -11.49 5.34 0.33
C TRP A 127 -10.94 4.53 -0.84
N THR A 128 -10.64 5.22 -1.94
CA THR A 128 -10.05 4.60 -3.13
C THR A 128 -8.70 5.23 -3.45
N VAL A 129 -7.92 4.52 -4.27
CA VAL A 129 -6.67 5.04 -4.79
C VAL A 129 -6.97 6.16 -5.79
N GLU A 130 -6.30 7.30 -5.65
CA GLU A 130 -6.31 8.43 -6.58
C GLU A 130 -4.95 8.59 -7.25
N HIS A 131 -4.99 8.84 -8.54
CA HIS A 131 -3.80 9.18 -9.33
C HIS A 131 -3.59 10.69 -9.27
N ILE A 132 -2.42 11.12 -8.79
CA ILE A 132 -2.07 12.53 -8.72
C ILE A 132 -1.96 13.07 -10.14
N PHE A 133 -1.00 12.56 -10.92
CA PHE A 133 -0.97 12.68 -12.38
C PHE A 133 -1.97 11.69 -13.02
N PRO A 134 -2.96 12.15 -13.81
CA PRO A 134 -4.04 11.28 -14.29
C PRO A 134 -3.60 10.11 -15.18
N GLN A 135 -4.20 8.94 -14.96
CA GLN A 135 -3.98 7.72 -15.74
C GLN A 135 -4.57 7.73 -17.15
N GLY A 136 -5.55 8.60 -17.45
CA GLY A 136 -6.25 8.59 -18.73
C GLY A 136 -5.33 8.88 -19.91
N GLU A 137 -5.55 8.18 -21.04
CA GLU A 137 -4.75 8.36 -22.26
C GLU A 137 -4.83 9.78 -22.83
N ARG A 138 -5.98 10.44 -22.65
CA ARG A 138 -6.15 11.85 -22.98
C ARG A 138 -5.69 12.72 -21.82
N ILE A 139 -4.40 13.01 -21.79
CA ILE A 139 -3.78 13.90 -20.80
C ILE A 139 -4.33 15.34 -20.99
N PRO A 140 -4.89 15.97 -19.93
CA PRO A 140 -5.32 17.36 -19.99
C PRO A 140 -4.15 18.32 -20.28
N ILE A 141 -4.41 19.44 -20.96
CA ILE A 141 -3.37 20.40 -21.37
C ILE A 141 -2.54 20.91 -20.19
N HIS A 142 -3.18 21.28 -19.08
CA HIS A 142 -2.50 21.75 -17.87
C HIS A 142 -1.55 20.71 -17.25
N TRP A 143 -1.82 19.42 -17.47
CA TRP A 143 -0.94 18.34 -17.03
C TRP A 143 0.23 18.13 -17.98
N ILE A 144 0.01 18.30 -19.29
CA ILE A 144 1.09 18.31 -20.29
C ILE A 144 2.06 19.46 -19.99
N ASP A 145 1.53 20.65 -19.73
CA ASP A 145 2.31 21.83 -19.35
C ASP A 145 3.09 21.61 -18.05
N MET A 146 2.48 20.94 -17.06
CA MET A 146 3.12 20.70 -15.77
C MET A 146 4.22 19.62 -15.82
N ILE A 147 3.96 18.50 -16.51
CA ILE A 147 4.83 17.31 -16.48
C ILE A 147 5.93 17.35 -17.54
N ALA A 148 5.70 18.09 -18.63
CA ALA A 148 6.52 18.06 -19.84
C ALA A 148 6.63 19.42 -20.54
N ASP A 149 6.32 20.52 -19.84
CA ASP A 149 6.45 21.89 -20.34
C ASP A 149 5.80 22.11 -21.73
N GLY A 150 4.65 21.46 -21.94
CA GLY A 150 3.85 21.57 -23.16
C GLY A 150 4.12 20.49 -24.21
N ASP A 151 5.15 19.66 -24.03
CA ASP A 151 5.47 18.57 -24.96
C ASP A 151 4.55 17.35 -24.71
N LYS A 152 3.61 17.14 -25.63
CA LYS A 152 2.65 16.04 -25.57
C LYS A 152 3.30 14.65 -25.74
N LEU A 153 4.37 14.52 -26.50
CA LEU A 153 5.05 13.24 -26.70
C LEU A 153 5.77 12.84 -25.42
N VAL A 154 6.50 13.78 -24.81
CA VAL A 154 7.17 13.58 -23.52
C VAL A 154 6.15 13.29 -22.41
N ALA A 155 5.03 14.03 -22.35
CA ALA A 155 3.98 13.77 -21.36
C ALA A 155 3.40 12.36 -21.48
N ASN A 156 3.24 11.84 -22.70
CA ASN A 156 2.75 10.48 -22.92
C ASN A 156 3.77 9.41 -22.51
N ASP A 157 5.05 9.64 -22.76
CA ASP A 157 6.12 8.75 -22.30
C ASP A 157 6.16 8.68 -20.77
N ILE A 158 6.08 9.85 -20.12
CA ILE A 158 6.01 9.93 -18.66
C ILE A 158 4.76 9.21 -18.13
N ARG A 159 3.59 9.39 -18.76
CA ARG A 159 2.38 8.69 -18.34
C ARG A 159 2.55 7.18 -18.40
N LYS A 160 3.05 6.65 -19.50
CA LYS A 160 3.22 5.19 -19.67
C LYS A 160 4.16 4.59 -18.63
N GLN A 161 5.23 5.30 -18.27
CA GLN A 161 6.25 4.77 -17.37
C GLN A 161 5.97 5.01 -15.89
N TYR A 162 5.28 6.08 -15.52
CA TYR A 162 5.24 6.55 -14.13
C TYR A 162 3.85 6.62 -13.50
N VAL A 163 2.77 6.44 -14.26
CA VAL A 163 1.43 6.72 -13.74
C VAL A 163 0.96 5.72 -12.68
N HIS A 164 1.42 4.47 -12.76
CA HIS A 164 1.07 3.39 -11.82
C HIS A 164 2.10 3.17 -10.71
N LYS A 165 3.13 4.03 -10.63
CA LYS A 165 4.14 4.02 -9.56
C LYS A 165 3.52 4.49 -8.24
N LEU A 166 3.96 3.90 -7.13
CA LEU A 166 3.46 4.22 -5.78
C LEU A 166 3.52 5.72 -5.47
N GLY A 167 4.57 6.41 -5.91
CA GLY A 167 4.75 7.85 -5.74
C GLY A 167 3.72 8.71 -6.47
N ASN A 168 3.00 8.19 -7.46
CA ASN A 168 1.92 8.91 -8.13
C ASN A 168 0.53 8.67 -7.50
N LEU A 169 0.47 7.89 -6.41
CA LEU A 169 -0.79 7.41 -5.85
C LEU A 169 -1.03 7.95 -4.44
N THR A 170 -2.29 8.18 -4.11
CA THR A 170 -2.74 8.53 -2.76
C THR A 170 -4.11 7.94 -2.47
N LEU A 171 -4.63 8.12 -1.26
CA LEU A 171 -5.98 7.73 -0.87
C LEU A 171 -6.91 8.95 -0.81
N THR A 172 -8.15 8.77 -1.26
CA THR A 172 -9.20 9.79 -1.13
C THR A 172 -10.59 9.16 -1.04
N GLY A 173 -11.47 9.80 -0.27
CA GLY A 173 -12.91 9.52 -0.29
C GLY A 173 -13.67 10.22 -1.43
N TYR A 174 -12.99 11.06 -2.20
CA TYR A 174 -13.59 11.98 -3.17
C TYR A 174 -13.01 11.83 -4.58
N ASN A 175 -12.63 10.61 -4.95
CA ASN A 175 -11.93 10.31 -6.21
C ASN A 175 -12.65 10.87 -7.45
N ALA A 176 -13.96 10.62 -7.55
CA ALA A 176 -14.78 11.13 -8.66
C ALA A 176 -14.83 12.67 -8.72
N THR A 177 -14.64 13.35 -7.58
CA THR A 177 -14.62 14.83 -7.50
C THR A 177 -13.28 15.41 -7.96
N LEU A 178 -12.18 14.71 -7.69
CA LEU A 178 -10.81 15.11 -8.07
C LEU A 178 -10.52 14.80 -9.54
N SER A 179 -10.82 13.58 -10.00
CA SER A 179 -10.79 13.16 -11.41
C SER A 179 -9.53 13.62 -12.17
N ASN A 180 -9.67 14.22 -13.37
CA ASN A 180 -8.58 14.75 -14.18
C ASN A 180 -8.37 16.25 -14.03
N ARG A 181 -8.78 16.85 -12.89
CA ARG A 181 -8.53 18.26 -12.59
C ARG A 181 -7.04 18.56 -12.51
N SER A 182 -6.71 19.84 -12.60
CA SER A 182 -5.33 20.30 -12.43
C SER A 182 -4.80 20.00 -11.03
N PHE A 183 -3.48 19.90 -10.90
CA PHE A 183 -2.84 19.64 -9.61
C PHE A 183 -3.27 20.64 -8.53
N ASN A 184 -3.28 21.94 -8.86
CA ASN A 184 -3.69 23.00 -7.93
C ASN A 184 -5.17 22.89 -7.54
N GLU A 185 -6.07 22.57 -8.46
CA GLU A 185 -7.47 22.30 -8.13
C GLU A 185 -7.63 21.08 -7.23
N LYS A 186 -6.90 20.00 -7.50
CA LYS A 186 -6.93 18.79 -6.66
C LYS A 186 -6.38 19.08 -5.27
N GLN A 187 -5.33 19.88 -5.15
CA GLN A 187 -4.70 20.28 -3.88
C GLN A 187 -5.66 21.09 -3.02
N ASN A 188 -6.31 22.10 -3.60
CA ASN A 188 -7.14 23.08 -2.88
C ASN A 188 -8.63 22.71 -2.85
N LYS A 189 -9.02 21.50 -3.28
CA LYS A 189 -10.44 21.12 -3.35
C LYS A 189 -11.06 21.09 -1.95
N THR A 190 -12.21 21.77 -1.80
CA THR A 190 -13.00 21.77 -0.57
C THR A 190 -14.42 21.26 -0.80
N LYS A 191 -15.05 20.79 0.28
CA LYS A 191 -16.48 20.50 0.39
C LYS A 191 -16.93 20.90 1.79
N ASP A 192 -18.00 21.68 1.88
CA ASP A 192 -18.57 22.17 3.16
C ASP A 192 -17.51 22.84 4.06
N GLY A 193 -16.64 23.67 3.46
CA GLY A 193 -15.56 24.37 4.15
C GLY A 193 -14.35 23.50 4.55
N LYS A 194 -14.36 22.19 4.28
CA LYS A 194 -13.29 21.25 4.63
C LYS A 194 -12.47 20.85 3.39
N PHE A 195 -11.16 20.72 3.54
CA PHE A 195 -10.30 20.23 2.46
C PHE A 195 -10.56 18.74 2.19
N ILE A 196 -10.96 18.43 0.96
CA ILE A 196 -11.14 17.07 0.44
C ILE A 196 -10.07 16.69 -0.61
N GLY A 197 -9.24 17.67 -0.97
CA GLY A 197 -8.09 17.55 -1.85
C GLY A 197 -6.82 17.07 -1.16
N PHE A 198 -5.66 17.38 -1.71
CA PHE A 198 -4.37 17.01 -1.11
C PHE A 198 -4.03 17.80 0.17
N LYS A 199 -4.81 18.83 0.51
CA LYS A 199 -4.73 19.52 1.82
C LYS A 199 -5.61 18.90 2.90
N ASN A 200 -6.07 17.66 2.72
CA ASN A 200 -6.96 16.97 3.66
C ASN A 200 -6.29 16.44 4.94
N GLY A 201 -4.97 16.62 5.09
CA GLY A 201 -4.21 16.24 6.27
C GLY A 201 -3.83 14.76 6.37
N LEU A 202 -3.99 13.97 5.30
CA LEU A 202 -3.39 12.64 5.22
C LEU A 202 -1.86 12.76 5.15
N PHE A 203 -1.14 11.91 5.88
CA PHE A 203 0.32 11.80 5.78
C PHE A 203 0.76 11.55 4.32
N LEU A 204 0.03 10.71 3.58
CA LEU A 204 0.28 10.45 2.17
C LEU A 204 0.27 11.73 1.31
N ASN A 205 -0.46 12.77 1.72
CA ASN A 205 -0.57 14.02 0.97
C ASN A 205 0.34 15.15 1.48
N GLU A 206 1.13 14.92 2.53
CA GLU A 206 1.95 15.97 3.15
C GLU A 206 2.94 16.62 2.16
N GLU A 207 3.56 15.83 1.28
CA GLU A 207 4.43 16.38 0.23
C GLU A 207 3.63 17.16 -0.82
N LEU A 208 2.40 16.72 -1.12
CA LEU A 208 1.57 17.30 -2.18
C LEU A 208 0.94 18.63 -1.77
N LYS A 209 0.73 18.84 -0.47
CA LYS A 209 -0.07 19.94 0.07
C LYS A 209 0.55 21.32 -0.19
N ASP A 210 1.87 21.41 -0.33
CA ASP A 210 2.63 22.66 -0.52
C ASP A 210 3.53 22.65 -1.76
N LYS A 211 3.46 21.60 -2.59
CA LYS A 211 4.16 21.58 -3.88
C LYS A 211 3.48 22.54 -4.86
N ASP A 212 4.29 23.26 -5.63
CA ASP A 212 3.82 24.10 -6.75
C ASP A 212 3.64 23.30 -8.04
N ARG A 213 4.51 22.30 -8.24
CA ARG A 213 4.54 21.45 -9.44
C ARG A 213 4.64 19.98 -9.06
N TRP A 214 4.08 19.13 -9.91
CA TRP A 214 4.18 17.69 -9.80
C TRP A 214 4.88 17.13 -11.04
N THR A 215 6.16 16.79 -10.91
CA THR A 215 7.03 16.35 -12.02
C THR A 215 7.31 14.85 -11.98
N LYS A 216 7.93 14.32 -13.04
CA LYS A 216 8.44 12.95 -13.09
C LYS A 216 9.40 12.66 -11.92
N GLU A 217 10.29 13.60 -11.62
CA GLU A 217 11.26 13.48 -10.53
C GLU A 217 10.56 13.37 -9.18
N ASN A 218 9.46 14.11 -8.97
CA ASN A 218 8.66 13.98 -7.74
C ASN A 218 8.02 12.59 -7.62
N ILE A 219 7.50 12.04 -8.72
CA ILE A 219 6.96 10.67 -8.72
C ILE A 219 8.05 9.66 -8.34
N ILE A 220 9.25 9.77 -8.92
CA ILE A 220 10.37 8.86 -8.64
C ILE A 220 10.81 8.97 -7.17
N GLN A 221 11.03 10.19 -6.68
CA GLN A 221 11.47 10.43 -5.31
C GLN A 221 10.44 9.93 -4.30
N ARG A 222 9.16 10.29 -4.48
CA ARG A 222 8.07 9.84 -3.60
C ARG A 222 7.87 8.33 -3.68
N THR A 223 8.09 7.70 -4.85
CA THR A 223 8.05 6.23 -4.98
C THR A 223 9.13 5.58 -4.11
N ASN A 224 10.35 6.10 -4.14
CA ASN A 224 11.43 5.59 -3.28
C ASN A 224 11.06 5.72 -1.80
N THR A 225 10.64 6.91 -1.36
CA THR A 225 10.27 7.16 0.03
C THR A 225 9.14 6.25 0.51
N LEU A 226 8.06 6.11 -0.26
CA LEU A 226 6.93 5.27 0.13
C LEU A 226 7.29 3.78 0.08
N ALA A 227 8.14 3.35 -0.86
CA ALA A 227 8.58 1.97 -0.94
C ALA A 227 9.49 1.60 0.25
N ASP A 228 10.40 2.49 0.66
CA ASP A 228 11.25 2.27 1.84
C ASP A 228 10.42 2.18 3.13
N LEU A 229 9.41 3.05 3.28
CA LEU A 229 8.45 2.97 4.39
C LEU A 229 7.66 1.66 4.38
N ALA A 230 7.23 1.19 3.21
CA ALA A 230 6.53 -0.08 3.10
C ALA A 230 7.44 -1.26 3.49
N VAL A 231 8.72 -1.25 3.11
CA VAL A 231 9.68 -2.28 3.55
C VAL A 231 9.83 -2.28 5.06
N GLU A 232 9.93 -1.12 5.71
CA GLU A 232 10.00 -0.98 7.17
C GLU A 232 8.77 -1.61 7.85
N ILE A 233 7.56 -1.26 7.39
CA ILE A 233 6.29 -1.76 7.94
C ILE A 233 6.17 -3.28 7.77
N PHE A 234 6.55 -3.80 6.61
CA PHE A 234 6.42 -5.22 6.27
C PHE A 234 7.72 -6.02 6.47
N LYS A 235 8.64 -5.52 7.30
CA LYS A 235 9.84 -6.24 7.68
C LYS A 235 9.48 -7.38 8.63
N PHE A 236 10.18 -8.50 8.48
CA PHE A 236 10.11 -9.62 9.40
C PHE A 236 10.88 -9.26 10.67
#